data_AF-A0A368F891-F1
#
_entry.id   AF-A0A368F891-F1
#
_cell.length_a   1.000
_cell.length_b   1.000
_cell.length_c   1.000
_cell.angle_alpha   90.00
_cell.angle_beta   90.00
_cell.angle_gamma   90.00
#
_symmetry.space_group_name_H-M   'P 1'
#
loop_
_entity.id
_entity.type
_entity.pdbx_description
1 polymer ?
#
loop_
_entity_poly.entity_id
_entity_poly.type
_entity_poly.pdbx_seq_one_letter_code
_entity_poly.pdbx_strand_id
1 'polypeptide(L)'
;MGQVWEARPSGLPKDGRVLFELEQRGSRETLEERTIWITHGQDLVNVQSFYLVAETVEIARAWRIGINEILKNCKIRHVCPTTNLLRYWKWLTLSVNDRRKIPIKLLVKTFASGKPEKMVLKCLSDLGLCGDKYTVPRVMNRSMGKKISSIYKCSSGRKKKEREELDVEILTFEKFIRLYNKICPRSEVQELFVKLSGQKEYLTRDRLTNFLNEEQRDPRLNEILFPFFDNTRTQVLISKYEQDNNYIDNGKMSGDAFLRFLMSDENSPVFLDRIDMHQDMDQPLCHYYINSSHNTYLTGRQYGGKSSSEIYRQVLLSGCRCIELDCWDGTGENKGEPIITHGKAMCTDVFFKDVLYQIRDTAFARSDFPVILSFENHCSKSNQLKMAKYCMDIFGDMLLTKPLDDFPV
;
A
#
# COMPACT_ATOMS: atom_id res chain seq x y z
N MET A 1 -3.74 0.81 -4.03
CA MET A 1 -3.56 -0.57 -3.54
C MET A 1 -3.19 -0.64 -2.06
N GLY A 2 -2.27 0.18 -1.52
CA GLY A 2 -1.84 0.07 -0.11
C GLY A 2 -2.90 0.29 0.99
N GLN A 3 -4.11 0.72 0.62
CA GLN A 3 -5.25 0.92 1.53
C GLN A 3 -6.47 0.07 1.13
N VAL A 4 -6.34 -0.78 0.11
CA VAL A 4 -7.45 -1.63 -0.35
C VAL A 4 -7.44 -2.92 0.45
N TRP A 5 -8.61 -3.32 0.97
CA TRP A 5 -8.77 -4.50 1.81
C TRP A 5 -9.25 -5.73 1.04
N GLU A 6 -10.22 -5.54 0.14
CA GLU A 6 -10.76 -6.61 -0.69
C GLU A 6 -11.51 -6.06 -1.91
N ALA A 7 -11.69 -6.93 -2.90
CA ALA A 7 -12.66 -6.77 -3.98
C ALA A 7 -13.62 -7.97 -3.99
N ARG A 8 -14.93 -7.73 -3.90
CA ARG A 8 -15.96 -8.77 -3.77
C ARG A 8 -17.17 -8.51 -4.68
N PRO A 9 -18.04 -9.51 -4.96
CA PRO A 9 -19.38 -9.23 -5.48
C PRO A 9 -20.16 -8.30 -4.55
N SER A 10 -21.06 -7.52 -5.13
CA SER A 10 -22.09 -6.78 -4.42
C SER A 10 -23.48 -7.32 -4.77
N GLY A 11 -24.45 -6.98 -3.92
CA GLY A 11 -25.86 -7.10 -4.30
C GLY A 11 -26.26 -6.00 -5.27
N LEU A 12 -27.52 -6.03 -5.69
CA LEU A 12 -28.08 -5.00 -6.57
C LEU A 12 -28.07 -3.61 -5.90
N PRO A 13 -27.86 -2.54 -6.67
CA PRO A 13 -28.05 -1.17 -6.19
C PRO A 13 -29.44 -0.99 -5.59
N LYS A 14 -29.50 -0.34 -4.43
CA LYS A 14 -30.79 -0.06 -3.75
C LYS A 14 -31.60 1.05 -4.43
N ASP A 15 -30.94 1.94 -5.20
CA ASP A 15 -31.63 2.99 -5.96
C ASP A 15 -32.16 2.41 -7.27
N GLY A 16 -33.49 2.40 -7.41
CA GLY A 16 -34.17 1.82 -8.58
C GLY A 16 -33.86 2.52 -9.90
N ARG A 17 -33.48 3.81 -9.90
CA ARG A 17 -33.07 4.51 -11.14
C ARG A 17 -31.70 4.05 -11.60
N VAL A 18 -30.76 3.90 -10.67
CA VAL A 18 -29.43 3.38 -10.95
C VAL A 18 -29.53 1.93 -11.44
N LEU A 19 -30.35 1.11 -10.78
CA LEU A 19 -30.60 -0.27 -11.19
C LEU A 19 -31.15 -0.31 -12.63
N PHE A 20 -32.20 0.45 -12.93
CA PHE A 20 -32.79 0.49 -14.27
C PHE A 20 -31.78 0.93 -15.33
N GLU A 21 -30.99 1.97 -15.08
CA GLU A 21 -29.98 2.42 -16.04
C GLU A 21 -28.90 1.35 -16.30
N LEU A 22 -28.49 0.61 -15.26
CA LEU A 22 -27.50 -0.46 -15.38
C LEU A 22 -28.05 -1.70 -16.08
N GLU A 23 -29.32 -2.04 -15.87
CA GLU A 23 -30.00 -3.13 -16.59
C GLU A 23 -30.13 -2.81 -18.09
N GLN A 24 -30.37 -1.55 -18.44
CA GLN A 24 -30.37 -1.11 -19.85
C GLN A 24 -28.96 -1.06 -20.45
N ARG A 25 -27.91 -0.97 -19.63
CA ARG A 25 -26.51 -0.82 -20.05
C ARG A 25 -25.70 -2.10 -19.75
N GLY A 26 -25.65 -3.00 -20.73
CA GLY A 26 -24.65 -4.07 -20.78
C GLY A 26 -25.20 -5.40 -21.29
N SER A 27 -24.46 -6.47 -21.02
CA SER A 27 -24.86 -7.83 -21.37
C SER A 27 -26.15 -8.24 -20.64
N ARG A 28 -26.92 -9.18 -21.22
CA ARG A 28 -28.12 -9.79 -20.59
C ARG A 28 -27.80 -10.70 -19.40
N GLU A 29 -26.57 -10.65 -18.89
CA GLU A 29 -26.10 -11.42 -17.75
C GLU A 29 -26.62 -10.80 -16.44
N THR A 30 -26.57 -11.57 -15.36
CA THR A 30 -27.02 -11.12 -14.03
C THR A 30 -26.17 -9.93 -13.56
N LEU A 31 -26.86 -8.86 -13.16
CA LEU A 31 -26.20 -7.62 -12.78
C LEU A 31 -25.33 -7.82 -11.53
N GLU A 32 -25.75 -8.63 -10.56
CA GLU A 32 -24.96 -8.90 -9.35
C GLU A 32 -23.58 -9.48 -9.68
N GLU A 33 -23.49 -10.39 -10.65
CA GLU A 33 -22.24 -11.06 -11.01
C GLU A 33 -21.24 -10.12 -11.72
N ARG A 34 -21.76 -9.06 -12.33
CA ARG A 34 -20.99 -7.98 -12.99
C ARG A 34 -20.50 -6.92 -12.01
N THR A 35 -20.95 -6.92 -10.76
CA THR A 35 -20.52 -5.94 -9.77
C THR A 35 -19.13 -6.24 -9.19
N ILE A 36 -18.40 -5.17 -8.89
CA ILE A 36 -17.14 -5.18 -8.16
C ILE A 36 -17.27 -4.16 -7.03
N TRP A 37 -17.39 -4.66 -5.80
CA TRP A 37 -17.33 -3.87 -4.58
C TRP A 37 -15.89 -3.86 -4.09
N ILE A 38 -15.26 -2.69 -4.08
CA ILE A 38 -13.92 -2.48 -3.53
C ILE A 38 -14.02 -1.78 -2.18
N THR A 39 -13.47 -2.40 -1.13
CA THR A 39 -13.38 -1.83 0.21
C THR A 39 -11.97 -1.32 0.46
N HIS A 40 -11.84 -0.11 1.00
CA HIS A 40 -10.55 0.52 1.30
C HIS A 40 -10.60 1.35 2.60
N GLY A 41 -9.49 1.47 3.31
CA GLY A 41 -9.41 2.21 4.57
C GLY A 41 -7.98 2.30 5.07
N GLN A 42 -7.74 3.22 6.01
CA GLN A 42 -6.44 3.32 6.69
C GLN A 42 -6.32 2.34 7.87
N ASP A 43 -7.46 1.98 8.45
CA ASP A 43 -7.58 1.08 9.58
C ASP A 43 -8.79 0.15 9.40
N LEU A 44 -9.01 -0.74 10.37
CA LEU A 44 -10.06 -1.78 10.33
C LEU A 44 -11.48 -1.22 10.52
N VAL A 45 -11.61 -0.01 11.07
CA VAL A 45 -12.90 0.58 11.47
C VAL A 45 -13.37 1.60 10.44
N ASN A 46 -12.47 2.49 10.02
CA ASN A 46 -12.72 3.56 9.06
C ASN A 46 -12.56 3.04 7.63
N VAL A 47 -13.48 2.15 7.24
CA VAL A 47 -13.55 1.60 5.89
C VAL A 47 -14.56 2.37 5.03
N GLN A 48 -14.16 2.62 3.80
CA GLN A 48 -14.97 3.19 2.73
C GLN A 48 -15.08 2.18 1.61
N SER A 49 -16.07 2.38 0.73
CA SER A 49 -16.31 1.48 -0.39
C SER A 49 -16.79 2.24 -1.60
N PHE A 50 -16.43 1.72 -2.77
CA PHE A 50 -17.01 2.13 -4.02
C PHE A 50 -17.35 0.91 -4.88
N TYR A 51 -18.28 1.12 -5.81
CA TYR A 51 -18.87 0.07 -6.62
C TYR A 51 -18.56 0.34 -8.08
N LEU A 52 -18.16 -0.69 -8.80
CA LEU A 52 -18.01 -0.68 -10.25
C LEU A 52 -18.92 -1.77 -10.83
N VAL A 53 -19.40 -1.54 -12.05
CA VAL A 53 -20.13 -2.54 -12.83
C VAL A 53 -19.36 -2.77 -14.11
N ALA A 54 -18.90 -4.00 -14.31
CA ALA A 54 -18.18 -4.38 -15.52
C ALA A 54 -19.14 -4.58 -16.70
N GLU A 55 -18.59 -4.60 -17.90
CA GLU A 55 -19.34 -4.88 -19.13
C GLU A 55 -19.85 -6.33 -19.17
N THR A 56 -19.02 -7.28 -18.72
CA THR A 56 -19.36 -8.71 -18.65
C THR A 56 -19.00 -9.33 -17.30
N VAL A 57 -19.56 -10.50 -17.00
CA VAL A 57 -19.27 -11.26 -15.77
C VAL A 57 -17.80 -11.67 -15.69
N GLU A 58 -17.20 -12.04 -16.83
CA GLU A 58 -15.78 -12.45 -16.90
C GLU A 58 -14.86 -11.31 -16.49
N ILE A 59 -15.13 -10.09 -16.96
CA ILE A 59 -14.34 -8.91 -16.59
C ILE A 59 -14.47 -8.66 -15.09
N ALA A 60 -15.69 -8.68 -14.54
CA ALA A 60 -15.89 -8.49 -13.10
C ALA A 60 -15.17 -9.56 -12.27
N ARG A 61 -15.21 -10.82 -12.71
CA ARG A 61 -14.50 -11.92 -12.05
C ARG A 61 -12.98 -11.73 -12.12
N ALA A 62 -12.45 -11.40 -13.29
CA ALA A 62 -11.02 -11.15 -13.50
C ALA A 62 -10.49 -10.01 -12.61
N TRP A 63 -11.24 -8.90 -12.51
CA TRP A 63 -10.88 -7.78 -11.64
C TRP A 63 -10.90 -8.15 -10.16
N ARG A 64 -11.93 -8.85 -9.69
CA ARG A 64 -12.03 -9.29 -8.28
C ARG A 64 -10.88 -10.22 -7.91
N ILE A 65 -10.62 -11.24 -8.73
CA ILE A 65 -9.51 -12.18 -8.51
C ILE A 65 -8.18 -11.44 -8.57
N GLY A 66 -7.93 -10.67 -9.64
CA GLY A 66 -6.66 -9.97 -9.84
C GLY A 66 -6.34 -8.98 -8.73
N ILE A 67 -7.32 -8.21 -8.25
CA ILE A 67 -7.13 -7.31 -7.09
C ILE A 67 -6.77 -8.13 -5.85
N ASN A 68 -7.53 -9.18 -5.52
CA ASN A 68 -7.29 -9.94 -4.30
C ASN A 68 -5.95 -10.69 -4.34
N GLU A 69 -5.53 -11.22 -5.48
CA GLU A 69 -4.21 -11.83 -5.67
C GLU A 69 -3.07 -10.82 -5.47
N ILE A 70 -3.20 -9.60 -6.01
CA ILE A 70 -2.24 -8.52 -5.73
C ILE A 70 -2.19 -8.26 -4.22
N LEU A 71 -3.34 -8.21 -3.55
CA LEU A 71 -3.36 -7.92 -2.13
C LEU A 71 -2.76 -9.05 -1.29
N LYS A 72 -2.78 -10.31 -1.73
CA LYS A 72 -2.18 -11.45 -1.00
C LYS A 72 -0.66 -11.33 -0.92
N ASN A 73 -0.03 -10.61 -1.84
CA ASN A 73 1.41 -10.40 -1.85
C ASN A 73 1.85 -9.50 -0.68
N CYS A 74 2.35 -10.13 0.40
CA CYS A 74 2.86 -9.46 1.59
C CYS A 74 4.07 -8.54 1.30
N LYS A 75 4.89 -8.85 0.29
CA LYS A 75 6.08 -8.05 -0.09
C LYS A 75 5.70 -6.63 -0.51
N ILE A 76 4.47 -6.41 -0.97
CA ILE A 76 3.97 -5.08 -1.33
C ILE A 76 4.03 -4.10 -0.15
N ARG A 77 3.96 -4.60 1.09
CA ARG A 77 4.04 -3.82 2.33
C ARG A 77 5.47 -3.52 2.79
N HIS A 78 6.47 -4.24 2.25
CA HIS A 78 7.87 -4.17 2.67
C HIS A 78 8.82 -3.72 1.55
N VAL A 79 8.30 -2.97 0.57
CA VAL A 79 9.11 -2.52 -0.56
C VAL A 79 10.15 -1.48 -0.15
N CYS A 80 11.35 -1.52 -0.76
CA CYS A 80 12.40 -0.55 -0.50
C CYS A 80 12.00 0.90 -0.83
N PRO A 81 12.73 1.89 -0.29
CA PRO A 81 12.53 3.31 -0.58
C PRO A 81 12.51 3.64 -2.08
N THR A 82 13.38 3.02 -2.88
CA THR A 82 13.43 3.24 -4.34
C THR A 82 12.14 2.81 -5.03
N THR A 83 11.61 1.64 -4.67
CA THR A 83 10.33 1.14 -5.20
C THR A 83 9.16 2.02 -4.76
N ASN A 84 9.18 2.56 -3.54
CA ASN A 84 8.19 3.55 -3.11
C ASN A 84 8.25 4.83 -3.94
N LEU A 85 9.45 5.35 -4.23
CA LEU A 85 9.63 6.49 -5.12
C LEU A 85 9.12 6.20 -6.54
N LEU A 86 9.37 4.99 -7.05
CA LEU A 86 8.83 4.54 -8.34
C LEU A 86 7.30 4.49 -8.34
N ARG A 87 6.67 4.01 -7.25
CA ARG A 87 5.20 4.03 -7.09
C ARG A 87 4.65 5.45 -7.12
N TYR A 88 5.28 6.39 -6.41
CA TYR A 88 4.88 7.79 -6.43
C TYR A 88 5.04 8.42 -7.80
N TRP A 89 6.15 8.14 -8.49
CA TRP A 89 6.35 8.58 -9.87
C TRP A 89 5.26 8.05 -10.80
N LYS A 90 4.96 6.74 -10.74
CA LYS A 90 3.89 6.13 -11.53
C LYS A 90 2.54 6.79 -11.24
N TRP A 91 2.21 7.01 -9.97
CA TRP A 91 0.99 7.72 -9.59
C TRP A 91 0.92 9.13 -10.19
N LEU A 92 2.02 9.90 -10.17
CA LEU A 92 2.08 11.22 -10.81
C LEU A 92 1.85 11.14 -12.32
N THR A 93 2.45 10.16 -13.00
CA THR A 93 2.30 9.99 -14.46
C THR A 93 0.90 9.52 -14.88
N LEU A 94 0.14 8.90 -13.97
CA LEU A 94 -1.25 8.49 -14.18
C LEU A 94 -2.24 9.59 -13.78
N SER A 95 -1.83 10.55 -12.95
CA SER A 95 -2.66 11.64 -12.46
C SER A 95 -2.67 12.82 -13.44
N VAL A 96 -3.24 12.57 -14.62
CA VAL A 96 -3.31 13.52 -15.73
C VAL A 96 -4.66 14.23 -15.80
N ASN A 97 -4.68 15.40 -16.43
CA ASN A 97 -5.91 16.12 -16.78
C ASN A 97 -6.58 15.55 -18.05
N ASP A 98 -7.70 16.14 -18.48
CA ASP A 98 -8.42 15.75 -19.71
C ASP A 98 -7.56 15.83 -20.98
N ARG A 99 -6.49 16.62 -20.95
CA ARG A 99 -5.50 16.76 -22.04
C ARG A 99 -4.37 15.73 -21.95
N ARG A 100 -4.46 14.77 -21.04
CA ARG A 100 -3.41 13.76 -20.75
C ARG A 100 -2.07 14.35 -20.34
N LYS A 101 -2.08 15.51 -19.67
CA LYS A 101 -0.89 16.18 -19.15
C LYS A 101 -0.90 16.21 -17.62
N ILE A 102 0.30 16.18 -17.03
CA ILE A 102 0.50 16.25 -15.58
C ILE A 102 0.38 17.71 -15.14
N PRO A 103 -0.55 18.07 -14.23
CA PRO A 103 -0.62 19.42 -13.69
C PRO A 103 0.61 19.76 -12.84
N ILE A 104 1.31 20.87 -13.11
CA ILE A 104 2.49 21.27 -12.32
C ILE A 104 2.12 21.52 -10.85
N LYS A 105 0.90 22.03 -10.59
CA LYS A 105 0.39 22.21 -9.22
C LYS A 105 0.36 20.90 -8.42
N LEU A 106 0.14 19.76 -9.09
CA LEU A 106 0.20 18.45 -8.45
C LEU A 106 1.62 18.14 -7.97
N LEU A 107 2.62 18.30 -8.85
CA LEU A 107 4.03 18.13 -8.51
C LEU A 107 4.45 19.04 -7.37
N VAL A 108 4.07 20.33 -7.43
CA VAL A 108 4.37 21.29 -6.37
C VAL A 108 3.78 20.82 -5.03
N LYS A 109 2.49 20.44 -5.00
CA LYS A 109 1.83 19.96 -3.79
C LYS A 109 2.49 18.68 -3.24
N THR A 110 2.94 17.77 -4.10
CA THR A 110 3.61 16.53 -3.68
C THR A 110 4.92 16.80 -2.94
N PHE A 111 5.70 17.79 -3.37
CA PHE A 111 7.01 18.09 -2.79
C PHE A 111 7.01 19.25 -1.78
N ALA A 112 5.91 19.99 -1.63
CA ALA A 112 5.80 21.13 -0.72
C ALA A 112 5.66 20.76 0.77
N SER A 113 5.69 19.48 1.14
CA SER A 113 5.60 19.04 2.54
C SER A 113 6.77 19.60 3.36
N GLY A 114 6.52 20.68 4.10
CA GLY A 114 7.53 21.41 4.88
C GLY A 114 8.50 22.26 4.05
N LYS A 115 8.31 22.40 2.73
CA LYS A 115 9.19 23.18 1.84
C LYS A 115 8.41 24.31 1.15
N PRO A 116 8.99 25.51 0.98
CA PRO A 116 8.31 26.60 0.26
C PRO A 116 8.04 26.22 -1.21
N GLU A 117 6.82 26.45 -1.70
CA GLU A 117 6.44 26.15 -3.10
C GLU A 117 7.38 26.81 -4.13
N LYS A 118 7.86 28.03 -3.85
CA LYS A 118 8.82 28.75 -4.70
C LYS A 118 10.14 27.98 -4.89
N MET A 119 10.59 27.26 -3.86
CA MET A 119 11.80 26.44 -3.92
C MET A 119 11.57 25.20 -4.79
N VAL A 120 10.41 24.55 -4.66
CA VAL A 120 10.01 23.42 -5.50
C VAL A 120 9.91 23.83 -6.97
N LEU A 121 9.26 24.95 -7.27
CA LEU A 121 9.17 25.52 -8.63
C LEU A 121 10.54 25.84 -9.22
N LYS A 122 11.47 26.39 -8.42
CA LYS A 122 12.85 26.61 -8.87
C LYS A 122 13.54 25.28 -9.24
N CYS A 123 13.40 24.25 -8.40
CA CYS A 123 13.99 22.93 -8.67
C CYS A 123 13.41 22.27 -9.94
N LEU A 124 12.10 22.41 -10.16
CA LEU A 124 11.44 21.98 -11.38
C LEU A 124 11.97 22.74 -12.61
N SER A 125 12.20 24.06 -12.48
CA SER A 125 12.71 24.88 -13.57
C SER A 125 14.16 24.54 -13.94
N ASP A 126 15.01 24.33 -12.93
CA ASP A 126 16.41 23.95 -13.14
C ASP A 126 16.55 22.58 -13.85
N LEU A 127 15.53 21.72 -13.75
CA LEU A 127 15.48 20.43 -14.44
C LEU A 127 14.71 20.47 -15.78
N GLY A 128 14.29 21.66 -16.23
CA GLY A 128 13.51 21.84 -17.45
C GLY A 128 12.11 21.23 -17.39
N LEU A 129 11.58 20.99 -16.18
CA LEU A 129 10.24 20.44 -15.95
C LEU A 129 9.17 21.53 -15.85
N CYS A 130 9.55 22.78 -15.58
CA CYS A 130 8.67 23.94 -15.68
C CYS A 130 9.42 25.18 -16.14
N GLY A 131 8.67 26.17 -16.65
CA GLY A 131 9.23 27.48 -17.00
C GLY A 131 10.05 27.49 -18.29
N ASP A 132 9.42 27.81 -19.41
CA ASP A 132 10.17 28.18 -20.62
C ASP A 132 10.80 29.56 -20.44
N LYS A 133 12.13 29.61 -20.46
CA LYS A 133 12.87 30.77 -20.96
C LYS A 133 13.81 30.32 -22.07
N TYR A 134 13.39 30.49 -23.33
CA TYR A 134 14.35 30.87 -24.35
C TYR A 134 14.80 32.31 -24.04
N THR A 135 16.00 32.47 -23.47
CA THR A 135 16.73 33.74 -23.48
C THR A 135 17.59 33.78 -24.74
N VAL A 136 17.17 34.54 -25.75
CA VAL A 136 18.08 34.96 -26.82
C VAL A 136 19.02 36.02 -26.23
N PRO A 137 20.35 35.87 -26.29
CA PRO A 137 21.26 36.93 -25.85
C PRO A 137 21.05 38.15 -26.75
N ARG A 138 20.54 39.25 -26.18
CA ARG A 138 20.49 40.52 -26.91
C ARG A 138 21.85 41.19 -26.76
N VAL A 139 22.71 41.07 -27.76
CA VAL A 139 23.92 41.87 -27.86
C VAL A 139 23.49 43.34 -27.96
N MET A 140 23.73 44.12 -26.90
CA MET A 140 23.62 45.57 -26.98
C MET A 140 24.92 46.12 -27.55
N ASN A 141 24.94 46.37 -28.86
CA ASN A 141 25.94 47.27 -29.43
C ASN A 141 25.69 48.68 -28.88
N ARG A 142 26.56 49.15 -28.00
CA ARG A 142 26.62 50.56 -27.60
C ARG A 142 27.27 51.36 -28.73
N SER A 143 26.46 52.14 -29.44
CA SER A 143 26.94 53.30 -30.19
C SER A 143 26.48 54.57 -29.47
N MET A 144 27.44 55.42 -29.12
CA MET A 144 27.22 56.74 -28.52
C MET A 144 26.70 57.72 -29.58
N GLY A 145 25.51 58.26 -29.39
CA GLY A 145 24.93 59.31 -30.23
C GLY A 145 23.79 60.05 -29.52
N LYS A 146 23.83 61.38 -29.58
CA LYS A 146 23.13 62.37 -28.73
C LYS A 146 21.59 62.48 -28.91
N LYS A 147 20.94 62.80 -27.78
CA LYS A 147 19.85 63.79 -27.53
C LYS A 147 18.38 63.56 -27.98
N ILE A 148 17.51 63.81 -26.97
CA ILE A 148 16.15 64.41 -26.94
C ILE A 148 14.93 63.47 -26.77
N SER A 149 14.19 63.82 -25.71
CA SER A 149 12.83 63.50 -25.25
C SER A 149 11.99 62.47 -26.02
N SER A 150 11.65 61.39 -25.33
CA SER A 150 10.38 60.69 -25.50
C SER A 150 10.09 59.90 -24.23
N ILE A 151 8.94 60.20 -23.60
CA ILE A 151 8.36 59.44 -22.49
C ILE A 151 8.01 58.06 -23.04
N TYR A 152 8.89 57.09 -22.85
CA TYR A 152 8.52 55.69 -22.98
C TYR A 152 8.01 55.23 -21.62
N LYS A 153 6.68 55.10 -21.53
CA LYS A 153 6.01 54.25 -20.54
C LYS A 153 6.80 52.94 -20.43
N CYS A 154 7.34 52.63 -19.26
CA CYS A 154 7.70 51.26 -18.93
C CYS A 154 6.42 50.43 -19.06
N SER A 155 6.30 49.67 -20.15
CA SER A 155 5.39 48.54 -20.20
C SER A 155 5.84 47.61 -19.08
N SER A 156 5.01 47.48 -18.05
CA SER A 156 5.06 46.36 -17.13
C SER A 156 5.14 45.10 -17.98
N GLY A 157 6.29 44.43 -17.95
CA GLY A 157 6.51 43.24 -18.75
C GLY A 157 5.37 42.26 -18.50
N ARG A 158 4.73 41.78 -19.58
CA ARG A 158 3.77 40.67 -19.51
C ARG A 158 4.40 39.59 -18.61
N LYS A 159 3.77 39.30 -17.46
CA LYS A 159 4.07 38.08 -16.69
C LYS A 159 3.91 36.93 -17.68
N LYS A 160 5.03 36.40 -18.19
CA LYS A 160 5.03 35.28 -19.11
C LYS A 160 4.38 34.11 -18.39
N LYS A 161 3.34 33.55 -18.98
CA LYS A 161 2.55 32.46 -18.40
C LYS A 161 3.49 31.27 -18.21
N GLU A 162 3.75 30.91 -16.96
CA GLU A 162 4.54 29.72 -16.63
C GLU A 162 3.83 28.49 -17.20
N ARG A 163 4.62 27.48 -17.60
CA ARG A 163 4.06 26.20 -18.06
C ARG A 163 3.27 25.59 -16.90
N GLU A 164 1.95 25.52 -17.03
CA GLU A 164 1.04 25.00 -16.00
C GLU A 164 0.91 23.46 -16.05
N GLU A 165 1.34 22.83 -17.15
CA GLU A 165 1.13 21.40 -17.44
C GLU A 165 2.33 20.77 -18.14
N LEU A 166 2.64 19.52 -17.80
CA LEU A 166 3.80 18.77 -18.27
C LEU A 166 3.38 17.53 -19.08
N ASP A 167 4.04 17.25 -20.20
CA ASP A 167 3.80 16.01 -20.94
C ASP A 167 4.42 14.83 -20.17
N VAL A 168 3.70 13.70 -20.11
CA VAL A 168 4.08 12.54 -19.28
C VAL A 168 5.47 12.02 -19.62
N GLU A 169 5.82 11.99 -20.91
CA GLU A 169 7.11 11.50 -21.42
C GLU A 169 8.31 12.33 -20.94
N ILE A 170 8.08 13.61 -20.60
CA ILE A 170 9.15 14.50 -20.13
C ILE A 170 9.57 14.15 -18.70
N LEU A 171 8.64 13.66 -17.87
CA LEU A 171 8.89 13.26 -16.49
C LEU A 171 9.35 11.79 -16.45
N THR A 172 10.58 11.51 -16.90
CA THR A 172 11.18 10.18 -16.72
C THR A 172 11.47 9.90 -15.24
N PHE A 173 11.59 8.63 -14.86
CA PHE A 173 11.91 8.26 -13.48
C PHE A 173 13.26 8.85 -13.02
N GLU A 174 14.26 8.88 -13.90
CA GLU A 174 15.56 9.50 -13.64
C GLU A 174 15.43 11.00 -13.30
N LYS A 175 14.64 11.76 -14.07
CA LYS A 175 14.38 13.18 -13.76
C LYS A 175 13.62 13.35 -12.46
N PHE A 176 12.69 12.45 -12.15
CA PHE A 176 11.97 12.45 -10.87
C PHE A 176 12.91 12.20 -9.69
N ILE A 177 13.84 11.25 -9.78
CA ILE A 177 14.83 11.00 -8.73
C ILE A 177 15.78 12.20 -8.55
N ARG A 178 16.24 12.82 -9.65
CA ARG A 178 17.03 14.07 -9.57
C ARG A 178 16.28 15.20 -8.90
N LEU A 179 14.99 15.35 -9.19
CA LEU A 179 14.13 16.32 -8.53
C LEU A 179 14.01 16.03 -7.02
N TYR A 180 13.75 14.76 -6.67
CA TYR A 180 13.67 14.31 -5.28
C TYR A 180 14.97 14.61 -4.50
N ASN A 181 16.12 14.20 -5.03
CA ASN A 181 17.43 14.43 -4.40
C ASN A 181 17.76 15.92 -4.26
N LYS A 182 17.31 16.76 -5.19
CA LYS A 182 17.52 18.21 -5.14
C LYS A 182 16.65 18.91 -4.09
N ILE A 183 15.42 18.45 -3.90
CA ILE A 183 14.48 19.03 -2.92
C ILE A 183 14.76 18.49 -1.51
N CYS A 184 15.13 17.22 -1.41
CA CYS A 184 15.39 16.49 -0.18
C CYS A 184 16.82 15.92 -0.19
N PRO A 185 17.86 16.77 -0.08
CA PRO A 185 19.24 16.29 0.00
C PRO A 185 19.43 15.43 1.26
N ARG A 186 20.16 14.33 1.12
CA ARG A 186 20.44 13.36 2.18
C ARG A 186 21.82 13.64 2.80
N SER A 187 21.93 14.72 3.58
CA SER A 187 23.20 15.15 4.17
C SER A 187 23.81 14.10 5.10
N GLU A 188 22.99 13.34 5.81
CA GLU A 188 23.42 12.25 6.69
C GLU A 188 24.04 11.08 5.91
N VAL A 189 23.55 10.79 4.71
CA VAL A 189 24.16 9.78 3.83
C VAL A 189 25.47 10.30 3.25
N GLN A 190 25.53 11.60 2.94
CA GLN A 190 26.76 12.24 2.48
C GLN A 190 27.85 12.21 3.55
N GLU A 191 27.52 12.49 4.81
CA GLU A 191 28.45 12.41 5.95
C GLU A 191 28.98 10.98 6.14
N LEU A 192 28.09 9.97 6.08
CA LEU A 192 28.48 8.57 6.12
C LEU A 192 29.42 8.22 4.95
N PHE A 193 29.09 8.64 3.73
CA PHE A 193 29.94 8.39 2.57
C PHE A 193 31.32 9.03 2.70
N VAL A 194 31.42 10.26 3.21
CA VAL A 194 32.71 10.94 3.45
C VAL A 194 33.55 10.20 4.49
N LYS A 195 32.91 9.71 5.57
CA LYS A 195 33.56 8.87 6.58
C LYS A 195 34.12 7.58 5.96
N LEU A 196 33.30 6.86 5.20
CA LEU A 196 33.68 5.57 4.59
C LEU A 196 34.72 5.73 3.48
N SER A 197 34.60 6.75 2.62
CA SER A 197 35.54 7.00 1.51
C SER A 197 36.90 7.54 1.97
N GLY A 198 37.00 8.05 3.20
CA GLY A 198 38.21 8.71 3.70
C GLY A 198 38.44 10.03 2.96
N GLN A 199 37.38 10.82 2.80
CA GLN A 199 37.39 12.12 2.09
C GLN A 199 37.72 12.02 0.59
N LYS A 200 37.55 10.84 -0.01
CA LYS A 200 37.65 10.66 -1.47
C LYS A 200 36.28 10.81 -2.12
N GLU A 201 36.27 11.13 -3.41
CA GLU A 201 35.03 11.22 -4.20
C GLU A 201 34.39 9.86 -4.51
N TYR A 202 35.05 8.76 -4.15
CA TYR A 202 34.62 7.39 -4.40
C TYR A 202 34.91 6.50 -3.19
N LEU A 203 34.11 5.45 -3.04
CA LEU A 203 34.35 4.33 -2.13
C LEU A 203 35.01 3.19 -2.91
N THR A 204 36.08 2.61 -2.37
CA THR A 204 36.74 1.45 -2.98
C THR A 204 36.02 0.15 -2.62
N ARG A 205 36.14 -0.87 -3.46
CA ARG A 205 35.58 -2.20 -3.23
C ARG A 205 35.95 -2.77 -1.87
N ASP A 206 37.20 -2.66 -1.44
CA ASP A 206 37.64 -3.19 -0.15
C ASP A 206 36.94 -2.48 1.01
N ARG A 207 36.80 -1.16 0.94
CA ARG A 207 36.10 -0.38 1.97
C ARG A 207 34.60 -0.66 1.99
N LEU A 208 34.00 -0.85 0.82
CA LEU A 208 32.60 -1.27 0.72
C LEU A 208 32.41 -2.69 1.29
N THR A 209 33.31 -3.61 0.99
CA THR A 209 33.28 -4.98 1.54
C THR A 209 33.35 -4.96 3.06
N ASN A 210 34.26 -4.16 3.63
CA ASN A 210 34.36 -3.98 5.08
C ASN A 210 33.07 -3.38 5.66
N PHE A 211 32.51 -2.35 5.03
CA PHE A 211 31.24 -1.77 5.47
C PHE A 211 30.09 -2.79 5.48
N LEU A 212 29.99 -3.61 4.43
CA LEU A 212 28.95 -4.65 4.32
C LEU A 212 29.10 -5.73 5.40
N ASN A 213 30.33 -6.15 5.68
CA ASN A 213 30.60 -7.25 6.61
C ASN A 213 30.62 -6.81 8.08
N GLU A 214 31.06 -5.58 8.38
CA GLU A 214 31.26 -5.10 9.75
C GLU A 214 30.11 -4.21 10.24
N GLU A 215 29.53 -3.37 9.37
CA GLU A 215 28.48 -2.41 9.77
C GLU A 215 27.06 -2.86 9.37
N GLN A 216 26.89 -3.47 8.20
CA GLN A 216 25.55 -3.88 7.72
C GLN A 216 25.13 -5.29 8.13
N ARG A 217 26.10 -6.15 8.48
CA ARG A 217 25.83 -7.53 8.86
C ARG A 217 25.29 -7.61 10.29
N ASP A 218 24.27 -8.44 10.50
CA ASP A 218 23.89 -8.87 11.85
C ASP A 218 24.91 -9.90 12.38
N PRO A 219 25.65 -9.60 13.46
CA PRO A 219 26.71 -10.48 13.98
C PRO A 219 26.19 -11.81 14.53
N ARG A 220 24.88 -11.97 14.71
CA ARG A 220 24.26 -13.23 15.17
C ARG A 220 24.09 -14.25 14.05
N LEU A 221 24.28 -13.85 12.78
CA LEU A 221 24.07 -14.73 11.64
C LEU A 221 25.20 -15.73 11.46
N ASN A 222 24.82 -16.99 11.26
CA ASN A 222 25.75 -18.06 10.95
C ASN A 222 26.51 -17.78 9.63
N GLU A 223 27.83 -17.90 9.65
CA GLU A 223 28.72 -17.55 8.55
C GLU A 223 28.63 -18.51 7.35
N ILE A 224 28.20 -19.76 7.58
CA ILE A 224 28.03 -20.75 6.50
C ILE A 224 26.71 -20.49 5.76
N LEU A 225 25.62 -20.25 6.50
CA LEU A 225 24.31 -19.96 5.91
C LEU A 225 24.23 -18.56 5.30
N PHE A 226 24.92 -17.59 5.92
CA PHE A 226 24.99 -16.21 5.47
C PHE A 226 26.47 -15.84 5.27
N PRO A 227 27.09 -16.22 4.14
CA PRO A 227 28.50 -15.95 3.89
C PRO A 227 28.80 -14.46 3.81
N PHE A 228 29.98 -14.07 4.26
CA PHE A 228 30.52 -12.73 4.10
C PHE A 228 30.57 -12.30 2.63
N PHE A 229 30.53 -11.01 2.39
CA PHE A 229 30.85 -10.43 1.09
C PHE A 229 32.34 -10.62 0.81
N ASP A 230 32.64 -11.15 -0.37
CA ASP A 230 33.97 -11.19 -0.95
C ASP A 230 34.11 -10.14 -2.05
N ASN A 231 35.31 -10.03 -2.62
CA ASN A 231 35.57 -9.09 -3.71
C ASN A 231 34.65 -9.31 -4.92
N THR A 232 34.29 -10.56 -5.23
CA THR A 232 33.45 -10.88 -6.38
C THR A 232 32.03 -10.38 -6.17
N ARG A 233 31.41 -10.68 -5.02
CA ARG A 233 30.06 -10.24 -4.67
C ARG A 233 29.98 -8.74 -4.53
N THR A 234 30.97 -8.10 -3.91
CA THR A 234 31.01 -6.63 -3.81
C THR A 234 31.15 -5.99 -5.19
N GLN A 235 31.93 -6.57 -6.11
CA GLN A 235 32.04 -6.08 -7.47
C GLN A 235 30.70 -6.16 -8.23
N VAL A 236 29.96 -7.27 -8.08
CA VAL A 236 28.61 -7.40 -8.66
C VAL A 236 27.66 -6.32 -8.11
N LEU A 237 27.74 -6.02 -6.82
CA LEU A 237 26.95 -4.96 -6.19
C LEU A 237 27.29 -3.58 -6.78
N ILE A 238 28.59 -3.28 -6.96
CA ILE A 238 29.06 -2.05 -7.61
C ILE A 238 28.48 -1.94 -9.03
N SER A 239 28.66 -2.98 -9.85
CA SER A 239 28.15 -3.03 -11.23
C SER A 239 26.64 -2.87 -11.33
N LYS A 240 25.88 -3.21 -10.28
CA LYS A 240 24.42 -3.08 -10.23
C LYS A 240 23.94 -1.64 -10.01
N TYR A 241 24.67 -0.83 -9.23
CA TYR A 241 24.21 0.49 -8.78
C TYR A 241 25.01 1.68 -9.33
N GLU A 242 26.26 1.44 -9.73
CA GLU A 242 27.09 2.43 -10.40
C GLU A 242 26.72 2.57 -11.88
N GLN A 243 26.80 3.79 -12.39
CA GLN A 243 26.51 4.13 -13.79
C GLN A 243 27.77 4.51 -14.57
N ASP A 244 28.83 4.95 -13.89
CA ASP A 244 30.12 5.25 -14.53
C ASP A 244 30.94 3.97 -14.71
N ASN A 245 31.13 3.56 -15.97
CA ASN A 245 31.92 2.38 -16.34
C ASN A 245 33.36 2.46 -15.80
N ASN A 246 33.97 3.65 -15.77
CA ASN A 246 35.32 3.82 -15.23
C ASN A 246 35.35 3.51 -13.71
N TYR A 247 34.28 3.82 -12.98
CA TYR A 247 34.20 3.44 -11.57
C TYR A 247 33.95 1.94 -11.42
N ILE A 248 33.07 1.36 -12.23
CA ILE A 248 32.80 -0.08 -12.24
C ILE A 248 34.08 -0.88 -12.48
N ASP A 249 34.80 -0.58 -13.56
CA ASP A 249 36.00 -1.32 -13.99
C ASP A 249 37.13 -1.25 -12.96
N ASN A 250 37.19 -0.15 -12.20
CA ASN A 250 38.19 0.06 -11.15
C ASN A 250 37.71 -0.35 -9.75
N GLY A 251 36.54 -0.99 -9.62
CA GLY A 251 35.99 -1.40 -8.32
C GLY A 251 35.72 -0.21 -7.39
N LYS A 252 35.15 0.86 -7.92
CA LYS A 252 34.81 2.10 -7.21
C LYS A 252 33.30 2.35 -7.26
N MET A 253 32.79 2.99 -6.23
CA MET A 253 31.38 3.38 -6.11
C MET A 253 31.27 4.86 -5.75
N SER A 254 30.49 5.61 -6.52
CA SER A 254 30.16 7.02 -6.25
C SER A 254 29.19 7.17 -5.08
N GLY A 255 29.08 8.38 -4.54
CA GLY A 255 28.08 8.70 -3.50
C GLY A 255 26.64 8.48 -3.97
N ASP A 256 26.35 8.78 -5.24
CA ASP A 256 25.03 8.54 -5.84
C ASP A 256 24.72 7.04 -5.93
N ALA A 257 25.69 6.22 -6.37
CA ALA A 257 25.54 4.77 -6.41
C ALA A 257 25.38 4.17 -5.00
N PHE A 258 26.13 4.68 -4.03
CA PHE A 258 25.99 4.29 -2.62
C PHE A 258 24.60 4.61 -2.06
N LEU A 259 24.07 5.80 -2.35
CA LEU A 259 22.70 6.15 -1.97
C LEU A 259 21.66 5.24 -2.63
N ARG A 260 21.82 4.91 -3.92
CA ARG A 260 20.94 3.95 -4.62
C ARG A 260 20.96 2.58 -3.95
N PHE A 261 22.14 2.09 -3.57
CA PHE A 261 22.29 0.85 -2.82
C PHE A 261 21.54 0.90 -1.48
N LEU A 262 21.75 1.93 -0.66
CA LEU A 262 21.09 2.07 0.65
C LEU A 262 19.56 2.15 0.54
N MET A 263 19.04 2.63 -0.59
CA MET A 263 17.62 2.76 -0.87
C MET A 263 17.02 1.55 -1.59
N SER A 264 17.80 0.47 -1.81
CA SER A 264 17.39 -0.71 -2.55
C SER A 264 16.92 -1.86 -1.65
N ASP A 265 16.38 -2.92 -2.25
CA ASP A 265 16.00 -4.14 -1.55
C ASP A 265 17.20 -4.93 -0.99
N GLU A 266 18.43 -4.67 -1.49
CA GLU A 266 19.67 -5.28 -0.96
C GLU A 266 20.03 -4.75 0.43
N ASN A 267 19.47 -3.60 0.81
CA ASN A 267 19.68 -2.95 2.11
C ASN A 267 18.38 -2.85 2.91
N SER A 268 17.50 -3.85 2.75
CA SER A 268 16.26 -3.95 3.51
C SER A 268 16.56 -4.14 5.00
N PRO A 269 15.84 -3.44 5.91
CA PRO A 269 15.99 -3.64 7.36
C PRO A 269 15.44 -4.99 7.85
N VAL A 270 14.78 -5.76 6.97
CA VAL A 270 14.19 -7.07 7.27
C VAL A 270 14.62 -8.09 6.21
N PHE A 271 14.73 -9.36 6.62
CA PHE A 271 14.93 -10.47 5.68
C PHE A 271 13.67 -10.67 4.85
N LEU A 272 13.74 -10.34 3.56
CA LEU A 272 12.59 -10.42 2.66
C LEU A 272 12.04 -11.85 2.54
N ASP A 273 12.91 -12.86 2.65
CA ASP A 273 12.54 -14.28 2.59
C ASP A 273 11.79 -14.76 3.85
N ARG A 274 11.88 -14.02 4.96
CA ARG A 274 11.15 -14.31 6.20
C ARG A 274 9.82 -13.56 6.31
N ILE A 275 9.47 -12.76 5.30
CA ILE A 275 8.14 -12.13 5.20
C ILE A 275 7.12 -13.17 4.75
N ASP A 276 7.53 -14.07 3.86
CA ASP A 276 6.74 -15.23 3.50
C ASP A 276 6.77 -16.26 4.65
N MET A 277 5.84 -17.21 4.60
CA MET A 277 5.75 -18.31 5.57
C MET A 277 7.04 -19.13 5.55
N HIS A 278 7.79 -19.09 6.66
CA HIS A 278 9.10 -19.74 6.81
C HIS A 278 9.24 -20.52 8.11
N GLN A 279 8.26 -20.43 9.00
CA GLN A 279 8.24 -21.14 10.28
C GLN A 279 7.74 -22.57 10.04
N ASP A 280 8.17 -23.49 10.90
CA ASP A 280 7.61 -24.83 10.97
C ASP A 280 6.15 -24.73 11.43
N MET A 281 5.23 -25.25 10.61
CA MET A 281 3.78 -25.21 10.84
C MET A 281 3.19 -26.57 11.23
N ASP A 282 4.05 -27.57 11.49
CA ASP A 282 3.66 -28.94 11.85
C ASP A 282 3.73 -29.22 13.37
N GLN A 283 4.05 -28.22 14.19
CA GLN A 283 4.05 -28.37 15.65
C GLN A 283 2.62 -28.38 16.22
N PRO A 284 2.42 -28.83 17.47
CA PRO A 284 1.12 -28.71 18.14
C PRO A 284 0.66 -27.25 18.26
N LEU A 285 -0.67 -27.03 18.22
CA LEU A 285 -1.27 -25.69 18.23
C LEU A 285 -0.82 -24.81 19.42
N CYS A 286 -0.58 -25.42 20.58
CA CYS A 286 -0.12 -24.72 21.79
C CYS A 286 1.32 -24.17 21.71
N HIS A 287 2.07 -24.46 20.64
CA HIS A 287 3.42 -23.92 20.42
C HIS A 287 3.40 -22.58 19.66
N TYR A 288 2.23 -22.14 19.18
CA TYR A 288 2.11 -20.93 18.37
C TYR A 288 1.43 -19.79 19.12
N TYR A 289 1.91 -18.57 18.88
CA TYR A 289 1.13 -17.37 19.19
C TYR A 289 0.07 -17.17 18.12
N ILE A 290 -1.19 -17.09 18.54
CA ILE A 290 -2.34 -16.96 17.63
C ILE A 290 -2.87 -15.52 17.73
N ASN A 291 -2.89 -14.83 16.59
CA ASN A 291 -3.47 -13.49 16.50
C ASN A 291 -4.97 -13.56 16.83
N SER A 292 -5.38 -12.91 17.91
CA SER A 292 -6.70 -13.09 18.54
C SER A 292 -7.39 -11.75 18.78
N SER A 293 -8.70 -11.70 18.54
CA SER A 293 -9.55 -10.52 18.70
C SER A 293 -10.57 -10.76 19.81
N HIS A 294 -10.75 -9.77 20.66
CA HIS A 294 -11.72 -9.75 21.75
C HIS A 294 -12.87 -8.78 21.41
N ASN A 295 -14.11 -9.17 21.73
CA ASN A 295 -15.35 -8.49 21.36
C ASN A 295 -15.34 -8.02 19.90
N THR A 296 -15.03 -8.94 18.99
CA THR A 296 -14.72 -8.66 17.58
C THR A 296 -15.81 -7.84 16.89
N TYR A 297 -17.07 -8.03 17.29
CA TYR A 297 -18.24 -7.33 16.74
C TYR A 297 -18.27 -5.82 17.01
N LEU A 298 -17.57 -5.31 18.02
CA LEU A 298 -17.60 -3.88 18.38
C LEU A 298 -16.65 -3.04 17.51
N THR A 299 -17.17 -1.97 16.92
CA THR A 299 -16.36 -1.01 16.14
C THR A 299 -15.97 0.25 16.93
N GLY A 300 -16.18 0.24 18.25
CA GLY A 300 -16.03 1.43 19.08
C GLY A 300 -16.03 1.14 20.57
N ARG A 301 -16.81 1.90 21.34
CA ARG A 301 -16.83 1.82 22.81
C ARG A 301 -17.45 0.50 23.30
N GLN A 302 -17.01 0.05 24.47
CA GLN A 302 -17.59 -1.12 25.17
C GLN A 302 -19.03 -0.87 25.66
N TYR A 303 -19.41 0.41 25.86
CA TYR A 303 -20.76 0.80 26.27
C TYR A 303 -21.33 1.79 25.27
N GLY A 304 -22.58 1.56 24.83
CA GLY A 304 -23.25 2.37 23.82
C GLY A 304 -22.57 2.31 22.44
N GLY A 305 -21.72 1.31 22.21
CA GLY A 305 -20.98 1.13 20.96
C GLY A 305 -21.82 0.50 19.85
N LYS A 306 -21.38 0.69 18.61
CA LYS A 306 -21.97 0.03 17.45
C LYS A 306 -21.34 -1.35 17.26
N SER A 307 -22.20 -2.36 17.11
CA SER A 307 -21.82 -3.68 16.62
C SER A 307 -21.95 -3.75 15.10
N SER A 308 -21.08 -4.50 14.45
CA SER A 308 -21.06 -4.67 13.00
C SER A 308 -20.75 -6.11 12.62
N SER A 309 -21.32 -6.58 11.51
CA SER A 309 -20.90 -7.84 10.89
C SER A 309 -19.65 -7.64 10.03
N GLU A 310 -19.50 -6.47 9.40
CA GLU A 310 -18.37 -6.15 8.49
C GLU A 310 -17.01 -6.18 9.20
N ILE A 311 -16.95 -5.86 10.51
CA ILE A 311 -15.69 -5.86 11.25
C ILE A 311 -15.07 -7.26 11.35
N TYR A 312 -15.87 -8.33 11.36
CA TYR A 312 -15.36 -9.70 11.31
C TYR A 312 -14.57 -9.95 10.03
N ARG A 313 -15.04 -9.44 8.89
CA ARG A 313 -14.28 -9.51 7.63
C ARG A 313 -12.96 -8.78 7.76
N GLN A 314 -12.97 -7.54 8.24
CA GLN A 314 -11.76 -6.73 8.32
C GLN A 314 -10.72 -7.37 9.26
N VAL A 315 -11.18 -7.90 10.39
CA VAL A 315 -10.33 -8.63 11.36
C VAL A 315 -9.74 -9.89 10.74
N LEU A 316 -10.52 -10.71 10.02
CA LEU A 316 -9.99 -11.89 9.33
C LEU A 316 -9.05 -11.52 8.16
N LEU A 317 -9.37 -10.47 7.40
CA LEU A 317 -8.52 -9.92 6.33
C LEU A 317 -7.22 -9.29 6.84
N SER A 318 -7.16 -8.94 8.13
CA SER A 318 -5.92 -8.51 8.78
C SER A 318 -5.00 -9.67 9.15
N GLY A 319 -5.49 -10.92 9.09
CA GLY A 319 -4.77 -12.13 9.47
C GLY A 319 -5.10 -12.65 10.88
N CYS A 320 -6.11 -12.11 11.56
CA CYS A 320 -6.57 -12.64 12.85
C CYS A 320 -7.16 -14.04 12.68
N ARG A 321 -6.88 -14.95 13.63
CA ARG A 321 -7.23 -16.38 13.60
C ARG A 321 -8.08 -16.83 14.79
N CYS A 322 -8.32 -15.98 15.78
CA CYS A 322 -9.28 -16.25 16.85
C CYS A 322 -10.20 -15.04 17.01
N ILE A 323 -11.51 -15.24 16.89
CA ILE A 323 -12.52 -14.17 16.92
C ILE A 323 -13.63 -14.54 17.90
N GLU A 324 -14.21 -13.53 18.54
CA GLU A 324 -15.17 -13.69 19.63
C GLU A 324 -16.59 -13.35 19.20
N LEU A 325 -17.56 -14.16 19.64
CA LEU A 325 -18.99 -14.06 19.33
C LEU A 325 -19.83 -14.15 20.60
N ASP A 326 -20.29 -13.00 21.09
CA ASP A 326 -21.17 -12.91 22.27
C ASP A 326 -22.62 -13.13 21.84
N CYS A 327 -23.09 -14.36 22.00
CA CYS A 327 -24.37 -14.81 21.45
C CYS A 327 -25.50 -14.66 22.47
N TRP A 328 -26.55 -13.95 22.08
CA TRP A 328 -27.72 -13.68 22.91
C TRP A 328 -29.03 -14.00 22.16
N ASP A 329 -30.10 -14.25 22.91
CA ASP A 329 -31.44 -14.35 22.34
C ASP A 329 -31.91 -12.98 21.84
N GLY A 330 -32.34 -12.90 20.59
CA GLY A 330 -32.92 -11.68 20.02
C GLY A 330 -34.21 -11.25 20.74
N THR A 331 -34.40 -9.94 20.87
CA THR A 331 -35.58 -9.33 21.52
C THR A 331 -36.33 -8.42 20.55
N GLY A 332 -37.56 -8.02 20.91
CA GLY A 332 -38.37 -7.13 20.08
C GLY A 332 -38.62 -7.71 18.68
N GLU A 333 -38.23 -6.97 17.65
CA GLU A 333 -38.34 -7.37 16.23
C GLU A 333 -37.43 -8.56 15.87
N ASN A 334 -36.37 -8.80 16.63
CA ASN A 334 -35.43 -9.91 16.41
C ASN A 334 -35.81 -11.17 17.20
N LYS A 335 -37.00 -11.20 17.81
CA LYS A 335 -37.42 -12.30 18.69
C LYS A 335 -37.38 -13.64 17.96
N GLY A 336 -36.70 -14.59 18.57
CA GLY A 336 -36.56 -15.95 18.06
C GLY A 336 -35.37 -16.16 17.13
N GLU A 337 -34.57 -15.14 16.85
CA GLU A 337 -33.27 -15.29 16.16
C GLU A 337 -32.10 -15.06 17.14
N PRO A 338 -30.98 -15.79 16.99
CA PRO A 338 -29.76 -15.49 17.72
C PRO A 338 -29.10 -14.21 17.18
N ILE A 339 -28.66 -13.36 18.10
CA ILE A 339 -27.96 -12.09 17.81
C ILE A 339 -26.59 -12.07 18.48
N ILE A 340 -25.74 -11.13 18.04
CA ILE A 340 -24.47 -10.80 18.69
C ILE A 340 -24.51 -9.36 19.18
N THR A 341 -24.17 -9.17 20.46
CA THR A 341 -24.14 -7.86 21.13
C THR A 341 -23.37 -7.94 22.45
N HIS A 342 -22.96 -6.79 22.98
CA HIS A 342 -22.40 -6.73 24.33
C HIS A 342 -23.56 -6.60 25.34
N GLY A 343 -23.80 -7.69 26.08
CA GLY A 343 -24.95 -7.83 26.96
C GLY A 343 -25.07 -6.68 27.97
N LYS A 344 -26.28 -6.14 28.14
CA LYS A 344 -26.60 -5.06 29.10
C LYS A 344 -25.79 -3.76 28.94
N ALA A 345 -25.07 -3.58 27.82
CA ALA A 345 -24.18 -2.45 27.60
C ALA A 345 -24.73 -1.37 26.64
N MET A 346 -26.01 -1.45 26.26
CA MET A 346 -26.68 -0.55 25.30
C MET A 346 -26.00 -0.49 23.91
N CYS A 347 -25.32 -1.56 23.51
CA CYS A 347 -24.75 -1.69 22.17
C CYS A 347 -25.84 -2.05 21.15
N THR A 348 -25.57 -1.80 19.86
CA THR A 348 -26.47 -2.28 18.79
C THR A 348 -26.30 -3.77 18.56
N ASP A 349 -27.32 -4.42 18.00
CA ASP A 349 -27.30 -5.85 17.72
C ASP A 349 -26.99 -6.12 16.25
N VAL A 350 -26.35 -7.27 15.98
CA VAL A 350 -26.24 -7.83 14.62
C VAL A 350 -26.71 -9.28 14.62
N PHE A 351 -27.28 -9.75 13.51
CA PHE A 351 -27.70 -11.15 13.42
C PHE A 351 -26.50 -12.08 13.42
N PHE A 352 -26.58 -13.14 14.23
CA PHE A 352 -25.57 -14.19 14.26
C PHE A 352 -25.34 -14.80 12.88
N LYS A 353 -26.42 -15.05 12.14
CA LYS A 353 -26.38 -15.59 10.77
C LYS A 353 -25.57 -14.72 9.80
N ASP A 354 -25.73 -13.40 9.87
CA ASP A 354 -25.02 -12.48 8.99
C ASP A 354 -23.51 -12.49 9.31
N VAL A 355 -23.15 -12.58 10.59
CA VAL A 355 -21.75 -12.72 11.01
C VAL A 355 -21.13 -14.01 10.47
N LEU A 356 -21.84 -15.15 10.51
CA LEU A 356 -21.32 -16.39 9.94
C LEU A 356 -21.03 -16.31 8.45
N TYR A 357 -21.88 -15.60 7.66
CA TYR A 357 -21.58 -15.37 6.25
C TYR A 357 -20.33 -14.53 6.04
N GLN A 358 -20.10 -13.50 6.88
CA GLN A 358 -18.87 -12.72 6.82
C GLN A 358 -17.63 -13.56 7.13
N ILE A 359 -17.72 -14.43 8.13
CA ILE A 359 -16.64 -15.35 8.50
C ILE A 359 -16.36 -16.33 7.36
N ARG A 360 -17.39 -17.02 6.84
CA ARG A 360 -17.27 -17.97 5.72
C ARG A 360 -16.51 -17.36 4.54
N ASP A 361 -16.88 -16.14 4.16
CA ASP A 361 -16.34 -15.49 2.97
C ASP A 361 -14.88 -15.02 3.13
N THR A 362 -14.38 -14.85 4.36
CA THR A 362 -13.08 -14.21 4.60
C THR A 362 -12.11 -15.01 5.47
N ALA A 363 -12.57 -16.08 6.12
CA ALA A 363 -11.77 -16.91 7.02
C ALA A 363 -10.42 -17.27 6.40
N PHE A 364 -10.42 -17.73 5.15
CA PHE A 364 -9.21 -18.17 4.44
C PHE A 364 -8.78 -17.25 3.28
N ALA A 365 -9.27 -16.01 3.22
CA ALA A 365 -8.92 -15.10 2.13
C ALA A 365 -7.44 -14.65 2.15
N ARG A 366 -6.79 -14.72 3.33
CA ARG A 366 -5.43 -14.20 3.58
C ARG A 366 -4.46 -15.20 4.19
N SER A 367 -4.99 -16.28 4.75
CA SER A 367 -4.23 -17.28 5.47
C SER A 367 -5.03 -18.57 5.45
N ASP A 368 -4.37 -19.67 5.10
CA ASP A 368 -4.99 -20.99 4.99
C ASP A 368 -5.03 -21.72 6.36
N PHE A 369 -4.50 -21.08 7.41
CA PHE A 369 -4.46 -21.64 8.76
C PHE A 369 -5.81 -21.56 9.50
N PRO A 370 -6.07 -22.47 10.45
CA PRO A 370 -7.36 -22.62 11.11
C PRO A 370 -7.83 -21.33 11.81
N VAL A 371 -9.15 -21.17 11.86
CA VAL A 371 -9.82 -20.08 12.57
C VAL A 371 -10.58 -20.65 13.77
N ILE A 372 -10.38 -20.04 14.93
CA ILE A 372 -11.04 -20.37 16.19
C ILE A 372 -12.18 -19.38 16.41
N LEU A 373 -13.38 -19.91 16.67
CA LEU A 373 -14.55 -19.12 17.03
C LEU A 373 -14.76 -19.26 18.54
N SER A 374 -14.47 -18.20 19.30
CA SER A 374 -14.70 -18.12 20.74
C SER A 374 -16.16 -17.73 20.98
N PHE A 375 -16.97 -18.70 21.39
CA PHE A 375 -18.40 -18.49 21.66
C PHE A 375 -18.63 -18.15 23.13
N GLU A 376 -19.12 -16.94 23.41
CA GLU A 376 -19.71 -16.59 24.69
C GLU A 376 -21.24 -16.76 24.59
N ASN A 377 -21.77 -17.88 25.10
CA ASN A 377 -23.13 -18.32 24.80
C ASN A 377 -24.13 -18.04 25.93
N HIS A 378 -25.08 -17.13 25.67
CA HIS A 378 -26.20 -16.78 26.57
C HIS A 378 -27.56 -17.13 25.97
N CYS A 379 -27.61 -17.88 24.87
CA CYS A 379 -28.83 -18.21 24.15
C CYS A 379 -29.64 -19.30 24.86
N SER A 380 -30.97 -19.23 24.72
CA SER A 380 -31.90 -20.32 25.03
C SER A 380 -31.61 -21.58 24.20
N LYS A 381 -32.04 -22.75 24.69
CA LYS A 381 -31.85 -24.04 23.99
C LYS A 381 -32.37 -24.02 22.55
N SER A 382 -33.50 -23.34 22.29
CA SER A 382 -34.04 -23.19 20.93
C SER A 382 -33.08 -22.45 20.01
N ASN A 383 -32.49 -21.35 20.49
CA ASN A 383 -31.53 -20.57 19.71
C ASN A 383 -30.17 -21.25 19.61
N GLN A 384 -29.73 -22.02 20.62
CA GLN A 384 -28.53 -22.84 20.51
C GLN A 384 -28.64 -23.89 19.37
N LEU A 385 -29.81 -24.54 19.23
CA LEU A 385 -30.07 -25.45 18.11
C LEU A 385 -30.06 -24.73 16.76
N LYS A 386 -30.61 -23.51 16.70
CA LYS A 386 -30.51 -22.66 15.49
C LYS A 386 -29.07 -22.27 15.18
N MET A 387 -28.29 -21.87 16.17
CA MET A 387 -26.87 -21.52 16.00
C MET A 387 -26.07 -22.71 15.46
N ALA A 388 -26.24 -23.90 16.05
CA ALA A 388 -25.60 -25.12 15.57
C ALA A 388 -25.98 -25.43 14.12
N LYS A 389 -27.27 -25.32 13.78
CA LYS A 389 -27.76 -25.48 12.41
C LYS A 389 -27.13 -24.48 11.46
N TYR A 390 -27.08 -23.20 11.83
CA TYR A 390 -26.46 -22.17 10.99
C TYR A 390 -24.96 -22.41 10.79
N CYS A 391 -24.21 -22.82 11.82
CA CYS A 391 -22.81 -23.18 11.67
C CYS A 391 -22.63 -24.33 10.68
N MET A 392 -23.42 -25.41 10.81
CA MET A 392 -23.36 -26.56 9.89
C MET A 392 -23.73 -26.17 8.46
N ASP A 393 -24.83 -25.44 8.28
CA ASP A 393 -25.35 -25.06 6.96
C ASP A 393 -24.44 -24.04 6.24
N ILE A 394 -23.84 -23.10 6.98
CA ILE A 394 -23.06 -21.99 6.38
C ILE A 394 -21.60 -22.36 6.19
N PHE A 395 -20.97 -23.03 7.15
CA PHE A 395 -19.56 -23.39 7.05
C PHE A 395 -19.35 -24.71 6.30
N GLY A 396 -20.32 -25.63 6.34
CA GLY A 396 -20.22 -26.93 5.68
C GLY A 396 -18.91 -27.63 6.05
N ASP A 397 -18.13 -28.01 5.03
CA ASP A 397 -16.85 -28.72 5.18
C ASP A 397 -15.75 -27.90 5.89
N MET A 398 -15.91 -26.58 5.99
CA MET A 398 -14.98 -25.72 6.74
C MET A 398 -15.09 -25.91 8.26
N LEU A 399 -16.20 -26.49 8.73
CA LEU A 399 -16.45 -26.74 10.14
C LEU A 399 -15.89 -28.11 10.54
N LEU A 400 -14.88 -28.10 11.40
CA LEU A 400 -14.36 -29.33 12.01
C LEU A 400 -15.37 -29.87 13.03
N THR A 401 -16.17 -30.85 12.63
CA THR A 401 -17.26 -31.42 13.45
C THR A 401 -16.86 -32.66 14.25
N LYS A 402 -15.74 -33.30 13.90
CA LYS A 402 -15.22 -34.51 14.54
C LYS A 402 -13.70 -34.37 14.73
N PRO A 403 -13.12 -35.05 15.74
CA PRO A 403 -11.67 -35.17 15.85
C PRO A 403 -11.06 -35.74 14.56
N LEU A 404 -9.81 -35.38 14.30
CA LEU A 404 -9.03 -35.99 13.21
C LEU A 404 -8.62 -37.40 13.64
N ASP A 405 -8.56 -38.34 12.69
CA ASP A 405 -8.27 -39.76 12.98
C ASP A 405 -6.93 -39.95 13.71
N ASP A 406 -5.92 -39.15 13.35
CA ASP A 406 -4.58 -39.19 13.94
C ASP A 406 -4.49 -38.50 15.32
N PHE A 407 -5.52 -37.73 15.71
CA PHE A 407 -5.57 -36.94 16.94
C PHE A 407 -6.91 -37.13 17.68
N PRO A 408 -7.16 -38.34 18.24
CA PRO A 408 -8.37 -38.62 19.01
C PRO A 408 -8.39 -37.81 20.34
N VAL A 409 -9.59 -37.59 20.87
CA VAL A 409 -9.87 -36.81 22.10
C VAL A 409 -10.02 -37.72 23.32
#